data_AF-A0A925IAI7-F1
#
_entry.id   AF-A0A925IAI7-F1
#
_cell.length_a   1.000
_cell.length_b   1.000
_cell.length_c   1.000
_cell.angle_alpha   90.00
_cell.angle_beta   90.00
_cell.angle_gamma   90.00
#
_symmetry.space_group_name_H-M   'P 1'
#
loop_
_entity.id
_entity.type
_entity.pdbx_description
1 polymer ?
#
loop_
_entity_poly.entity_id
_entity_poly.type
_entity_poly.pdbx_seq_one_letter_code
_entity_poly.pdbx_strand_id
1 'polypeptide(L)'
;MVIAAWLITLSFLINNYWSSYSTLQSVQKTMNSYVQDAEADFRTVLSDPGFDAVQKGKPFTDEQQQMLTGRNYFIFFYKKNSAAAFNLQYWNTQQVLPDAGITGSSLKVGFAELANGFYVWNKSESAGVLAIALIPVKWNYIVTNAYLKNNFVHNPRTGLQYDIFPGEGLKGSVTSLYGAPLFYLVEKKEAIIERDNVVSLWLRVIAVLLVLLFIHLCAVYIAGKNLAKGILFLAGSLFILRLLSYVFPFPLNLRQLELFDPTIYASGFILRSLGDLLINAILFVWIVMFVRQQMLERNVVFHLKNKYARWGLLITGCLIMLCASFIGVHIIRSLISDSHISFDVINFFSLNVYSVIGFLILCCLAVGFYFLCQLVLFLIKPFFSAAFPELYLCAAILGLLFLSINFGVLQQGMQLYSLAWLLLCLFLFNNNYLNQVASRIVSSKLIFWIFFFSLSMTFLIIVENNNKELRNRYHYAEVLATKTDPASESMLNSMLTDFRLDFLSGNFNRLKNELSNRFLKDSLINNNFSGYTNRYDTRIYSYDENENALFNDDNADYNQLNTILNTQAKPTAVADLYYYDESYDRFNYISKKVIKDFSGNFLGT
;
A
#
# COMPACT_ATOMS: atom_id res chain seq x y z
N MET A 1 -27.62 22.03 10.80
CA MET A 1 -26.68 22.22 11.93
C MET A 1 -27.03 21.36 13.14
N VAL A 2 -28.20 21.54 13.78
CA VAL A 2 -28.59 20.74 14.97
C VAL A 2 -28.55 19.23 14.71
N ILE A 3 -29.09 18.77 13.57
CA ILE A 3 -29.05 17.34 13.18
C ILE A 3 -27.60 16.86 13.01
N ALA A 4 -26.72 17.65 12.38
CA ALA A 4 -25.31 17.27 12.19
C ALA A 4 -24.58 17.16 13.55
N ALA A 5 -24.85 18.07 14.48
CA ALA A 5 -24.31 17.99 15.84
C ALA A 5 -24.79 16.70 16.56
N TRP A 6 -26.08 16.38 16.48
CA TRP A 6 -26.62 15.13 17.03
C TRP A 6 -25.97 13.89 16.41
N LEU A 7 -25.80 13.85 15.08
CA LEU A 7 -25.13 12.73 14.40
C LEU A 7 -23.66 12.58 14.85
N ILE A 8 -22.94 13.68 15.05
CA ILE A 8 -21.57 13.63 15.59
C ILE A 8 -21.58 13.09 17.02
N THR A 9 -22.49 13.58 17.89
CA THR A 9 -22.58 13.07 19.28
C THR A 9 -22.95 11.59 19.33
N LEU A 10 -23.88 11.14 18.47
CA LEU A 10 -24.27 9.74 18.37
C LEU A 10 -23.11 8.88 17.84
N SER A 11 -22.35 9.39 16.87
CA SER A 11 -21.16 8.69 16.36
C SER A 11 -20.12 8.48 17.48
N PHE A 12 -19.91 9.48 18.32
CA PHE A 12 -18.98 9.40 19.45
C PHE A 12 -19.45 8.37 20.49
N LEU A 13 -20.74 8.37 20.83
CA LEU A 13 -21.32 7.37 21.72
C LEU A 13 -21.18 5.95 21.15
N ILE A 14 -21.46 5.75 19.87
CA ILE A 14 -21.34 4.44 19.22
C ILE A 14 -19.89 3.96 19.18
N ASN A 15 -18.93 4.86 18.92
CA ASN A 15 -17.52 4.51 18.89
C ASN A 15 -17.03 4.01 20.25
N ASN A 16 -17.41 4.74 21.31
CA ASN A 16 -16.89 4.51 22.66
C ASN A 16 -17.63 3.39 23.40
N TYR A 17 -18.93 3.19 23.14
CA TYR A 17 -19.75 2.24 23.90
C TYR A 17 -20.15 0.98 23.11
N TRP A 18 -20.18 1.02 21.76
CA TRP A 18 -20.72 -0.06 20.93
C TRP A 18 -19.69 -0.70 20.00
N SER A 19 -18.39 -0.43 20.18
CA SER A 19 -17.34 -1.15 19.48
C SER A 19 -17.18 -2.55 20.09
N SER A 20 -17.90 -3.54 19.59
CA SER A 20 -17.77 -4.97 19.98
C SER A 20 -16.38 -5.57 19.77
N TYR A 21 -15.41 -4.78 19.29
CA TYR A 21 -14.05 -5.21 18.93
C TYR A 21 -12.95 -4.46 19.72
N SER A 22 -13.30 -3.49 20.56
CA SER A 22 -12.31 -2.66 21.27
C SER A 22 -11.83 -3.26 22.59
N THR A 23 -12.59 -4.19 23.17
CA THR A 23 -12.25 -4.77 24.47
C THR A 23 -11.74 -6.20 24.33
N LEU A 24 -10.60 -6.47 24.98
CA LEU A 24 -9.98 -7.80 25.08
C LEU A 24 -10.99 -8.90 25.44
N GLN A 25 -11.94 -8.61 26.33
CA GLN A 25 -13.00 -9.54 26.74
C GLN A 25 -13.93 -9.96 25.61
N SER A 26 -14.30 -9.05 24.70
CA SER A 26 -15.19 -9.37 23.58
C SER A 26 -14.48 -10.24 22.54
N VAL A 27 -13.22 -9.92 22.24
CA VAL A 27 -12.38 -10.71 21.33
C VAL A 27 -12.14 -12.10 21.92
N GLN A 28 -11.81 -12.18 23.21
CA GLN A 28 -11.65 -13.44 23.95
C GLN A 28 -12.94 -14.27 23.90
N LYS A 29 -14.11 -13.68 24.15
CA LYS A 29 -15.39 -14.39 24.13
C LYS A 29 -15.69 -14.94 22.72
N THR A 30 -15.47 -14.13 21.69
CA THR A 30 -15.69 -14.55 20.29
C THR A 30 -14.74 -15.69 19.90
N MET A 31 -13.46 -15.60 20.29
CA MET A 31 -12.47 -16.64 20.02
C MET A 31 -12.75 -17.92 20.80
N ASN A 32 -13.18 -17.81 22.07
CA ASN A 32 -13.63 -18.94 22.87
C ASN A 32 -14.80 -19.65 22.22
N SER A 33 -15.84 -18.91 21.80
CA SER A 33 -16.98 -19.51 21.08
C SER A 33 -16.53 -20.20 19.80
N TYR A 34 -15.69 -19.57 18.98
CA TYR A 34 -15.17 -20.19 17.75
C TYR A 34 -14.45 -21.53 18.00
N VAL A 35 -13.55 -21.57 18.99
CA VAL A 35 -12.82 -22.80 19.33
C VAL A 35 -13.75 -23.85 19.93
N GLN A 36 -14.57 -23.47 20.92
CA GLN A 36 -15.45 -24.38 21.64
C GLN A 36 -16.54 -24.98 20.75
N ASP A 37 -17.10 -24.20 19.82
CA ASP A 37 -18.07 -24.68 18.83
C ASP A 37 -17.44 -25.73 17.91
N ALA A 38 -16.19 -25.52 17.46
CA ALA A 38 -15.46 -26.49 16.66
C ALA A 38 -15.11 -27.76 17.45
N GLU A 39 -14.72 -27.63 18.72
CA GLU A 39 -14.46 -28.78 19.60
C GLU A 39 -15.73 -29.59 19.90
N ALA A 40 -16.86 -28.92 20.12
CA ALA A 40 -18.15 -29.57 20.36
C ALA A 40 -18.65 -30.32 19.12
N ASP A 41 -18.51 -29.69 17.95
CA ASP A 41 -18.85 -30.30 16.67
C ASP A 41 -17.96 -31.52 16.37
N PHE A 42 -16.64 -31.43 16.64
CA PHE A 42 -15.74 -32.57 16.49
C PHE A 42 -16.16 -33.77 17.36
N ARG A 43 -16.63 -33.54 18.60
CA ARG A 43 -17.16 -34.64 19.43
C ARG A 43 -18.41 -35.26 18.83
N THR A 44 -19.29 -34.44 18.27
CA THR A 44 -20.50 -34.92 17.59
C THR A 44 -20.11 -35.83 16.41
N VAL A 45 -19.11 -35.43 15.62
CA VAL A 45 -18.56 -36.25 14.51
C VAL A 45 -17.99 -37.57 15.00
N LEU A 46 -17.31 -37.60 16.15
CA LEU A 46 -16.79 -38.83 16.74
C LEU A 46 -17.87 -39.76 17.29
N SER A 47 -19.06 -39.22 17.60
CA SER A 47 -20.23 -39.99 18.06
C SER A 47 -21.21 -40.39 16.96
N ASP A 48 -20.99 -39.92 15.73
CA ASP A 48 -21.84 -40.22 14.57
C ASP A 48 -21.57 -41.66 14.07
N PRO A 49 -22.61 -42.48 13.77
CA PRO A 49 -22.47 -43.79 13.11
C PRO A 49 -21.62 -43.78 11.83
N GLY A 50 -21.43 -42.64 11.17
CA GLY A 50 -20.50 -42.48 10.04
C GLY A 50 -19.03 -42.72 10.41
N PHE A 51 -18.62 -42.47 11.65
CA PHE A 51 -17.26 -42.72 12.15
C PHE A 51 -16.93 -44.23 12.27
N ASP A 52 -17.95 -45.08 12.44
CA ASP A 52 -17.79 -46.55 12.41
C ASP A 52 -17.28 -47.05 11.05
N ALA A 53 -17.49 -46.31 9.96
CA ALA A 53 -17.00 -46.67 8.63
C ALA A 53 -15.45 -46.65 8.57
N VAL A 54 -14.82 -45.69 9.25
CA VAL A 54 -13.34 -45.60 9.38
C VAL A 54 -12.81 -46.74 10.24
N GLN A 55 -13.50 -47.06 11.34
CA GLN A 55 -13.15 -48.20 12.19
C GLN A 55 -13.21 -49.52 11.41
N LYS A 56 -14.19 -49.66 10.51
CA LYS A 56 -14.40 -50.83 9.63
C LYS A 56 -13.57 -50.80 8.35
N GLY A 57 -12.75 -49.77 8.11
CA GLY A 57 -11.87 -49.65 6.95
C GLY A 57 -12.60 -49.45 5.61
N LYS A 58 -13.80 -48.85 5.62
CA LYS A 58 -14.55 -48.50 4.41
C LYS A 58 -14.25 -47.06 3.99
N PRO A 59 -14.18 -46.76 2.68
CA PRO A 59 -14.05 -45.38 2.21
C PRO A 59 -15.30 -44.56 2.57
N PHE A 60 -15.10 -43.27 2.83
CA PHE A 60 -16.21 -42.31 3.02
C PHE A 60 -16.98 -42.11 1.72
N THR A 61 -18.32 -42.01 1.81
CA THR A 61 -19.15 -41.61 0.66
C THR A 61 -18.93 -40.15 0.29
N ASP A 62 -19.25 -39.77 -0.95
CA ASP A 62 -19.05 -38.39 -1.44
C ASP A 62 -19.79 -37.35 -0.59
N GLU A 63 -21.02 -37.66 -0.14
CA GLU A 63 -21.79 -36.80 0.77
C GLU A 63 -21.10 -36.58 2.13
N GLN A 64 -20.49 -37.63 2.68
CA GLN A 64 -19.73 -37.54 3.93
C GLN A 64 -18.45 -36.74 3.76
N GLN A 65 -17.75 -36.91 2.63
CA GLN A 65 -16.55 -36.11 2.33
C GLN A 65 -16.87 -34.63 2.17
N GLN A 66 -17.98 -34.30 1.49
CA GLN A 66 -18.42 -32.93 1.32
C GLN A 66 -18.83 -32.29 2.65
N MET A 67 -19.49 -33.06 3.52
CA MET A 67 -19.82 -32.61 4.89
C MET A 67 -18.56 -32.35 5.73
N LEU A 68 -17.55 -33.21 5.66
CA LEU A 68 -16.30 -33.08 6.43
C LEU A 68 -15.39 -31.97 5.90
N THR A 69 -15.36 -31.73 4.59
CA THR A 69 -14.55 -30.66 3.97
C THR A 69 -15.14 -29.26 4.17
N GLY A 70 -16.47 -29.15 4.37
CA GLY A 70 -17.13 -27.86 4.64
C GLY A 70 -17.00 -27.35 6.08
N ARG A 71 -16.31 -28.07 6.97
CA ARG A 71 -16.17 -27.68 8.38
C ARG A 71 -15.04 -26.67 8.59
N ASN A 72 -15.13 -25.91 9.67
CA ASN A 72 -14.18 -24.85 10.02
C ASN A 72 -12.88 -25.37 10.67
N TYR A 73 -12.63 -26.67 10.64
CA TYR A 73 -11.45 -27.33 11.20
C TYR A 73 -11.04 -28.54 10.35
N PHE A 74 -9.78 -28.95 10.49
CA PHE A 74 -9.21 -30.06 9.76
C PHE A 74 -9.25 -31.34 10.56
N ILE A 75 -9.52 -32.47 9.91
CA ILE A 75 -9.72 -33.76 10.54
C ILE A 75 -8.74 -34.76 9.92
N PHE A 76 -8.10 -35.55 10.77
CA PHE A 76 -7.18 -36.61 10.40
C PHE A 76 -7.54 -37.89 11.16
N PHE A 77 -7.68 -38.99 10.44
CA PHE A 77 -7.92 -40.30 11.04
C PHE A 77 -6.74 -41.22 10.80
N TYR A 78 -6.17 -41.74 11.88
CA TYR A 78 -5.06 -42.68 11.85
C TYR A 78 -5.51 -44.04 12.38
N LYS A 79 -5.07 -45.12 11.75
CA LYS A 79 -5.29 -46.48 12.23
C LYS A 79 -4.01 -47.04 12.80
N LYS A 80 -4.08 -47.63 13.98
CA LYS A 80 -2.93 -48.29 14.63
C LYS A 80 -2.60 -49.58 13.87
N ASN A 81 -1.37 -49.69 13.41
CA ASN A 81 -0.84 -50.88 12.73
C ASN A 81 -0.36 -51.92 13.75
N SER A 82 -0.12 -53.17 13.31
CA SER A 82 0.33 -54.29 14.15
C SER A 82 1.66 -54.03 14.88
N ALA A 83 2.46 -53.06 14.41
CA ALA A 83 3.70 -52.60 15.03
C ALA A 83 3.52 -51.36 15.95
N ALA A 84 2.29 -51.07 16.38
CA ALA A 84 1.92 -49.91 17.20
C ALA A 84 2.14 -48.51 16.57
N ALA A 85 2.54 -48.42 15.30
CA ALA A 85 2.63 -47.18 14.55
C ALA A 85 1.26 -46.73 13.98
N PHE A 86 0.99 -45.43 13.95
CA PHE A 86 -0.24 -44.86 13.41
C PHE A 86 -0.09 -44.54 11.92
N ASN A 87 -0.99 -45.08 11.08
CA ASN A 87 -1.01 -44.81 9.64
C ASN A 87 -2.22 -43.95 9.27
N LEU A 88 -1.99 -42.82 8.58
CA LEU A 88 -3.04 -41.89 8.16
C LEU A 88 -3.94 -42.55 7.11
N GLN A 89 -5.24 -42.61 7.38
CA GLN A 89 -6.26 -43.20 6.51
C GLN A 89 -7.08 -42.14 5.78
N TYR A 90 -7.28 -40.96 6.40
CA TYR A 90 -8.11 -39.90 5.85
C TYR A 90 -7.71 -38.53 6.37
N TRP A 91 -7.85 -37.53 5.50
CA TRP A 91 -7.72 -36.11 5.80
C TRP A 91 -8.70 -35.29 4.95
N ASN A 92 -9.15 -34.15 5.46
CA ASN A 92 -10.06 -33.24 4.74
C ASN A 92 -9.37 -31.94 4.21
N THR A 93 -8.05 -31.83 4.32
CA THR A 93 -7.29 -30.62 3.93
C THR A 93 -5.94 -30.93 3.30
N GLN A 94 -5.47 -30.08 2.38
CA GLN A 94 -4.11 -30.13 1.85
C GLN A 94 -3.19 -29.06 2.46
N GLN A 95 -3.69 -28.30 3.45
CA GLN A 95 -2.97 -27.13 3.96
C GLN A 95 -1.92 -27.47 5.02
N VAL A 96 -2.14 -28.50 5.84
CA VAL A 96 -1.29 -28.85 6.98
C VAL A 96 -1.42 -30.33 7.35
N LEU A 97 -0.42 -30.88 8.03
CA LEU A 97 -0.44 -32.21 8.65
C LEU A 97 -0.09 -32.10 10.15
N PRO A 98 -0.70 -32.91 11.04
CA PRO A 98 -0.27 -33.01 12.43
C PRO A 98 1.18 -33.49 12.55
N ASP A 99 1.97 -32.88 13.43
CA ASP A 99 3.36 -33.25 13.66
C ASP A 99 3.51 -34.46 14.62
N ALA A 100 4.76 -34.90 14.81
CA ALA A 100 5.07 -35.98 15.73
C ALA A 100 4.74 -35.62 17.20
N GLY A 101 4.80 -34.33 17.55
CA GLY A 101 4.45 -33.82 18.88
C GLY A 101 2.97 -34.03 19.21
N ILE A 102 2.06 -33.69 18.29
CA ILE A 102 0.61 -33.85 18.48
C ILE A 102 0.21 -35.33 18.46
N THR A 103 0.73 -36.10 17.51
CA THR A 103 0.41 -37.53 17.38
C THR A 103 0.91 -38.34 18.59
N GLY A 104 2.12 -38.04 19.10
CA GLY A 104 2.73 -38.69 20.25
C GLY A 104 2.30 -38.17 21.63
N SER A 105 1.62 -37.02 21.71
CA SER A 105 1.22 -36.41 22.99
C SER A 105 0.23 -37.27 23.78
N SER A 106 0.39 -37.27 25.11
CA SER A 106 -0.54 -37.88 26.08
C SER A 106 -1.76 -36.99 26.37
N LEU A 107 -1.69 -35.71 25.99
CA LEU A 107 -2.79 -34.76 26.16
C LEU A 107 -3.87 -34.98 25.08
N LYS A 108 -5.13 -34.73 25.44
CA LYS A 108 -6.28 -34.82 24.53
C LYS A 108 -6.59 -33.50 23.82
N VAL A 109 -6.07 -32.40 24.32
CA VAL A 109 -6.25 -31.07 23.75
C VAL A 109 -4.98 -30.27 23.98
N GLY A 110 -4.65 -29.39 23.05
CA GLY A 110 -3.54 -28.46 23.20
C GLY A 110 -3.50 -27.40 22.12
N PHE A 111 -2.42 -26.65 22.13
CA PHE A 111 -2.12 -25.61 21.16
C PHE A 111 -0.74 -25.85 20.57
N ALA A 112 -0.59 -25.67 19.27
CA ALA A 112 0.67 -25.89 18.57
C ALA A 112 0.85 -24.90 17.42
N GLU A 113 2.10 -24.51 17.18
CA GLU A 113 2.50 -23.81 15.95
C GLU A 113 3.00 -24.86 14.94
N LEU A 114 2.42 -24.83 13.74
CA LEU A 114 2.80 -25.67 12.61
C LEU A 114 3.35 -24.78 11.49
N ALA A 115 3.88 -25.39 10.43
CA ALA A 115 4.64 -24.71 9.37
C ALA A 115 3.94 -23.51 8.70
N ASN A 116 2.61 -23.43 8.77
CA ASN A 116 1.80 -22.40 8.13
C ASN A 116 0.93 -21.60 9.11
N GLY A 117 0.96 -21.88 10.41
CA GLY A 117 0.10 -21.17 11.36
C GLY A 117 -0.07 -21.83 12.73
N PHE A 118 -0.92 -21.20 13.53
CA PHE A 118 -1.26 -21.59 14.89
C PHE A 118 -2.56 -22.38 14.94
N TYR A 119 -2.55 -23.49 15.66
CA TYR A 119 -3.66 -24.44 15.72
C TYR A 119 -4.00 -24.83 17.16
N VAL A 120 -5.29 -24.91 17.44
CA VAL A 120 -5.79 -25.70 18.57
C VAL A 120 -6.02 -27.11 18.08
N TRP A 121 -5.53 -28.11 18.79
CA TRP A 121 -5.66 -29.50 18.38
C TRP A 121 -6.42 -30.31 19.42
N ASN A 122 -7.27 -31.21 18.95
CA ASN A 122 -8.04 -32.14 19.77
C ASN A 122 -7.78 -33.57 19.31
N LYS A 123 -7.63 -34.47 20.27
CA LYS A 123 -7.24 -35.87 20.05
C LYS A 123 -8.22 -36.80 20.76
N SER A 124 -8.69 -37.81 20.05
CA SER A 124 -9.48 -38.90 20.61
C SER A 124 -9.03 -40.23 20.05
N GLU A 125 -8.79 -41.21 20.91
CA GLU A 125 -8.46 -42.57 20.51
C GLU A 125 -9.60 -43.50 20.96
N SER A 126 -10.17 -44.25 20.02
CA SER A 126 -11.21 -45.24 20.28
C SER A 126 -11.04 -46.42 19.33
N ALA A 127 -11.17 -47.64 19.84
CA ALA A 127 -11.12 -48.89 19.05
C ALA A 127 -9.89 -49.00 18.11
N GLY A 128 -8.72 -48.49 18.50
CA GLY A 128 -7.49 -48.54 17.70
C GLY A 128 -7.42 -47.52 16.54
N VAL A 129 -8.37 -46.59 16.48
CA VAL A 129 -8.36 -45.43 15.59
C VAL A 129 -8.07 -44.18 16.40
N LEU A 130 -7.10 -43.41 15.93
CA LEU A 130 -6.73 -42.12 16.47
C LEU A 130 -7.29 -41.01 15.57
N ALA A 131 -8.21 -40.21 16.10
CA ALA A 131 -8.76 -39.04 15.44
C ALA A 131 -8.12 -37.77 15.98
N ILE A 132 -7.67 -36.91 15.08
CA ILE A 132 -7.07 -35.61 15.39
C ILE A 132 -7.86 -34.53 14.64
N ALA A 133 -8.30 -33.50 15.36
CA ALA A 133 -8.80 -32.27 14.77
C ALA A 133 -7.78 -31.14 14.95
N LEU A 134 -7.53 -30.37 13.89
CA LEU A 134 -6.75 -29.13 13.93
C LEU A 134 -7.67 -27.95 13.60
N ILE A 135 -7.91 -27.10 14.58
CA ILE A 135 -8.71 -25.89 14.46
C ILE A 135 -7.75 -24.73 14.16
N PRO A 136 -7.75 -24.16 12.93
CA PRO A 136 -6.87 -23.07 12.58
C PRO A 136 -7.24 -21.79 13.32
N VAL A 137 -6.31 -21.22 14.08
CA VAL A 137 -6.53 -19.97 14.83
C VAL A 137 -6.02 -18.76 14.05
N LYS A 138 -4.78 -18.83 13.57
CA LYS A 138 -4.10 -17.74 12.87
C LYS A 138 -3.08 -18.28 11.87
N TRP A 139 -3.07 -17.74 10.66
CA TRP A 139 -2.06 -18.04 9.66
C TRP A 139 -0.72 -17.35 9.98
N ASN A 140 0.38 -18.07 9.78
CA ASN A 140 1.74 -17.58 9.98
C ASN A 140 2.66 -18.07 8.85
N TYR A 141 2.47 -17.53 7.64
CA TYR A 141 3.31 -17.84 6.48
C TYR A 141 4.60 -17.03 6.52
N ILE A 142 5.72 -17.65 6.10
CA ILE A 142 7.03 -17.00 5.94
C ILE A 142 6.97 -15.95 4.81
N VAL A 143 6.22 -16.23 3.74
CA VAL A 143 6.05 -15.34 2.59
C VAL A 143 4.61 -14.83 2.56
N THR A 144 4.44 -13.52 2.67
CA THR A 144 3.14 -12.85 2.58
C THR A 144 2.95 -12.17 1.23
N ASN A 145 1.78 -12.37 0.60
CA ASN A 145 1.42 -11.71 -0.65
C ASN A 145 -0.09 -11.37 -0.68
N ALA A 146 -0.63 -11.02 -1.85
CA ALA A 146 -2.05 -10.69 -1.99
C ALA A 146 -2.99 -11.86 -1.59
N TYR A 147 -2.53 -13.10 -1.71
CA TYR A 147 -3.27 -14.34 -1.43
C TYR A 147 -2.95 -14.94 -0.05
N LEU A 148 -1.68 -14.88 0.38
CA LEU A 148 -1.20 -15.42 1.65
C LEU A 148 -1.01 -14.29 2.66
N LYS A 149 -1.90 -14.19 3.66
CA LYS A 149 -1.88 -13.14 4.68
C LYS A 149 -1.91 -13.74 6.08
N ASN A 150 -1.05 -13.22 6.97
CA ASN A 150 -0.90 -13.71 8.34
C ASN A 150 -1.97 -13.11 9.27
N ASN A 151 -3.20 -13.60 9.14
CA ASN A 151 -4.38 -13.11 9.87
C ASN A 151 -5.06 -14.23 10.67
N PHE A 152 -5.89 -13.86 11.64
CA PHE A 152 -6.77 -14.81 12.34
C PHE A 152 -7.81 -15.38 11.39
N VAL A 153 -8.08 -16.67 11.48
CA VAL A 153 -8.93 -17.40 10.52
C VAL A 153 -10.40 -17.03 10.68
N HIS A 154 -10.90 -16.98 11.92
CA HIS A 154 -12.29 -16.63 12.20
C HIS A 154 -12.61 -15.17 11.85
N ASN A 155 -11.71 -14.24 12.20
CA ASN A 155 -11.88 -12.82 11.89
C ASN A 155 -10.53 -12.15 11.61
N PRO A 156 -10.21 -11.86 10.34
CA PRO A 156 -8.94 -11.26 9.95
C PRO A 156 -8.63 -9.93 10.63
N ARG A 157 -9.66 -9.15 11.03
CA ARG A 157 -9.48 -7.84 11.68
C ARG A 157 -8.86 -7.96 13.07
N THR A 158 -9.00 -9.10 13.74
CA THR A 158 -8.39 -9.35 15.05
C THR A 158 -6.88 -9.22 15.00
N GLY A 159 -6.25 -9.63 13.89
CA GLY A 159 -4.79 -9.59 13.70
C GLY A 159 -4.21 -8.19 13.57
N LEU A 160 -5.07 -7.16 13.47
CA LEU A 160 -4.64 -5.76 13.45
C LEU A 160 -4.32 -5.23 14.85
N GLN A 161 -5.03 -5.71 15.87
CA GLN A 161 -4.94 -5.18 17.24
C GLN A 161 -4.35 -6.19 18.22
N TYR A 162 -4.58 -7.48 17.99
CA TYR A 162 -4.15 -8.55 18.89
C TYR A 162 -3.22 -9.52 18.18
N ASP A 163 -2.34 -10.12 18.94
CA ASP A 163 -1.51 -11.25 18.54
C ASP A 163 -1.59 -12.38 19.56
N ILE A 164 -1.07 -13.55 19.21
CA ILE A 164 -1.06 -14.73 20.07
C ILE A 164 0.28 -14.79 20.80
N PHE A 165 0.22 -15.01 22.12
CA PHE A 165 1.40 -15.30 22.93
C PHE A 165 1.32 -16.72 23.50
N PRO A 166 2.29 -17.60 23.17
CA PRO A 166 2.41 -18.92 23.77
C PRO A 166 3.19 -18.81 25.09
N GLY A 167 2.51 -18.69 26.22
CA GLY A 167 3.13 -18.65 27.55
C GLY A 167 2.11 -18.40 28.65
N GLU A 168 2.49 -18.52 29.93
CA GLU A 168 1.58 -18.31 31.06
C GLU A 168 1.62 -16.86 31.59
N GLY A 169 0.49 -16.35 32.11
CA GLY A 169 0.49 -15.18 32.99
C GLY A 169 -0.14 -13.87 32.48
N LEU A 170 -0.86 -13.87 31.35
CA LEU A 170 -1.49 -12.65 30.81
C LEU A 170 -3.03 -12.68 30.89
N LYS A 171 -3.66 -11.50 30.92
CA LYS A 171 -5.14 -11.38 30.78
C LYS A 171 -5.53 -11.76 29.34
N GLY A 172 -6.71 -12.35 29.15
CA GLY A 172 -7.20 -12.72 27.80
C GLY A 172 -6.94 -14.17 27.37
N SER A 173 -6.94 -15.12 28.32
CA SER A 173 -6.76 -16.55 28.03
C SER A 173 -7.91 -17.13 27.21
N VAL A 174 -7.59 -17.77 26.09
CA VAL A 174 -8.53 -18.59 25.33
C VAL A 174 -8.48 -20.01 25.87
N THR A 175 -9.64 -20.56 26.21
CA THR A 175 -9.77 -21.85 26.91
C THR A 175 -10.52 -22.85 26.05
N SER A 176 -10.05 -24.10 26.08
CA SER A 176 -10.80 -25.24 25.53
C SER A 176 -12.15 -25.42 26.23
N LEU A 177 -13.06 -26.15 25.61
CA LEU A 177 -14.32 -26.65 26.16
C LEU A 177 -14.13 -27.40 27.50
N TYR A 178 -12.94 -27.95 27.76
CA TYR A 178 -12.60 -28.60 29.04
C TYR A 178 -12.08 -27.63 30.12
N GLY A 179 -12.00 -26.33 29.84
CA GLY A 179 -11.46 -25.32 30.75
C GLY A 179 -9.93 -25.22 30.78
N ALA A 180 -9.22 -25.99 29.95
CA ALA A 180 -7.76 -25.91 29.83
C ALA A 180 -7.34 -24.63 29.07
N PRO A 181 -6.37 -23.85 29.57
CA PRO A 181 -5.84 -22.68 28.85
C PRO A 181 -5.04 -23.12 27.62
N LEU A 182 -5.32 -22.52 26.47
CA LEU A 182 -4.67 -22.89 25.19
C LEU A 182 -3.62 -21.86 24.78
N PHE A 183 -4.02 -20.59 24.72
CA PHE A 183 -3.13 -19.48 24.36
C PHE A 183 -3.69 -18.16 24.90
N TYR A 184 -2.91 -17.10 24.81
CA TYR A 184 -3.28 -15.77 25.30
C TYR A 184 -3.31 -14.76 24.16
N LEU A 185 -4.32 -13.89 24.18
CA LEU A 185 -4.40 -12.76 23.28
C LEU A 185 -3.69 -11.56 23.90
N VAL A 186 -2.71 -11.02 23.17
CA VAL A 186 -1.92 -9.86 23.61
C VAL A 186 -2.15 -8.72 22.64
N GLU A 187 -2.39 -7.52 23.17
CA GLU A 187 -2.55 -6.32 22.36
C GLU A 187 -1.19 -5.92 21.76
N LYS A 188 -1.14 -5.65 20.45
CA LYS A 188 0.06 -5.19 19.78
C LYS A 188 0.39 -3.78 20.30
N LYS A 189 1.62 -3.58 20.79
CA LYS A 189 2.10 -2.28 21.33
C LYS A 189 2.00 -1.11 20.33
N GLU A 190 1.82 -1.38 19.04
CA GLU A 190 1.69 -0.37 17.97
C GLU A 190 0.23 -0.08 17.55
N ALA A 191 -0.78 -0.63 18.22
CA ALA A 191 -2.19 -0.45 17.83
C ALA A 191 -2.75 0.94 18.20
N ILE A 192 -2.09 2.03 17.80
CA ILE A 192 -2.60 3.41 17.93
C ILE A 192 -3.16 3.87 16.57
N ILE A 193 -4.15 3.14 16.05
CA ILE A 193 -5.18 3.76 15.21
C ILE A 193 -6.50 3.12 15.65
N GLU A 194 -7.19 3.76 16.58
CA GLU A 194 -8.60 3.48 16.85
C GLU A 194 -9.37 3.63 15.53
N ARG A 195 -9.62 2.51 14.84
CA ARG A 195 -10.47 2.50 13.65
C ARG A 195 -11.90 2.73 14.11
N ASP A 196 -12.51 3.79 13.62
CA ASP A 196 -13.89 4.12 13.93
C ASP A 196 -14.82 2.96 13.55
N ASN A 197 -15.86 2.73 14.35
CA ASN A 197 -16.95 1.83 13.98
C ASN A 197 -17.54 2.27 12.63
N VAL A 198 -17.80 1.33 11.72
CA VAL A 198 -18.37 1.62 10.39
C VAL A 198 -19.66 2.45 10.48
N VAL A 199 -20.51 2.20 11.48
CA VAL A 199 -21.72 2.99 11.71
C VAL A 199 -21.38 4.42 12.14
N SER A 200 -20.43 4.58 13.06
CA SER A 200 -19.91 5.90 13.49
C SER A 200 -19.33 6.67 12.30
N LEU A 201 -18.59 6.00 11.43
CA LEU A 201 -18.03 6.58 10.21
C LEU A 201 -19.12 7.13 9.29
N TRP A 202 -20.16 6.34 8.99
CA TRP A 202 -21.27 6.79 8.14
C TRP A 202 -22.04 7.97 8.76
N LEU A 203 -22.29 7.95 10.07
CA LEU A 203 -22.93 9.08 10.77
C LEU A 203 -22.10 10.36 10.63
N ARG A 204 -20.77 10.27 10.76
CA ARG A 204 -19.86 11.41 10.58
C ARG A 204 -19.85 11.91 9.13
N VAL A 205 -19.85 11.00 8.15
CA VAL A 205 -19.93 11.37 6.72
C VAL A 205 -21.24 12.13 6.44
N ILE A 206 -22.38 11.62 6.92
CA ILE A 206 -23.67 12.30 6.76
C ILE A 206 -23.67 13.66 7.47
N ALA A 207 -23.10 13.74 8.68
CA ALA A 207 -22.97 15.01 9.40
C ALA A 207 -22.15 16.05 8.61
N VAL A 208 -21.02 15.64 8.03
CA VAL A 208 -20.19 16.51 7.17
C VAL A 208 -20.97 16.96 5.94
N LEU A 209 -21.69 16.06 5.26
CA LEU A 209 -22.53 16.43 4.11
C LEU A 209 -23.61 17.45 4.48
N LEU A 210 -24.22 17.33 5.65
CA LEU A 210 -25.20 18.31 6.15
C LEU A 210 -24.56 19.68 6.47
N VAL A 211 -23.33 19.70 7.00
CA VAL A 211 -22.58 20.95 7.21
C VAL A 211 -22.23 21.59 5.88
N LEU A 212 -21.76 20.81 4.90
CA LEU A 212 -21.47 21.27 3.55
C LEU A 212 -22.72 21.82 2.85
N LEU A 213 -23.86 21.15 2.98
CA LEU A 213 -25.16 21.64 2.49
C LEU A 213 -25.56 22.95 3.17
N PHE A 214 -25.37 23.07 4.49
CA PHE A 214 -25.67 24.30 5.20
C PHE A 214 -24.79 25.48 4.71
N ILE A 215 -23.49 25.25 4.56
CA ILE A 215 -22.56 26.24 4.01
C ILE A 215 -22.99 26.67 2.60
N HIS A 216 -23.42 25.72 1.77
CA HIS A 216 -23.94 26.00 0.44
C HIS A 216 -25.17 26.92 0.49
N LEU A 217 -26.16 26.59 1.31
CA LEU A 217 -27.38 27.40 1.44
C LEU A 217 -27.07 28.81 1.95
N CYS A 218 -26.15 28.95 2.91
CA CYS A 218 -25.67 30.25 3.36
C CYS A 218 -24.97 31.02 2.24
N ALA A 219 -24.12 30.35 1.45
CA ALA A 219 -23.46 30.97 0.30
C ALA A 219 -24.47 31.46 -0.74
N VAL A 220 -25.51 30.67 -1.05
CA VAL A 220 -26.62 31.08 -1.93
C VAL A 220 -27.34 32.31 -1.36
N TYR A 221 -27.67 32.32 -0.07
CA TYR A 221 -28.33 33.45 0.58
C TYR A 221 -27.48 34.73 0.54
N ILE A 222 -26.18 34.63 0.84
CA ILE A 222 -25.25 35.78 0.81
C ILE A 222 -25.04 36.25 -0.63
N ALA A 223 -24.88 35.32 -1.58
CA ALA A 223 -24.82 35.63 -3.02
C ALA A 223 -26.10 36.34 -3.50
N GLY A 224 -27.24 36.04 -2.85
CA GLY A 224 -28.51 36.76 -2.94
C GLY A 224 -28.38 38.27 -2.81
N LYS A 225 -27.57 38.73 -1.84
CA LYS A 225 -27.36 40.15 -1.55
C LYS A 225 -26.15 40.71 -2.28
N ASN A 226 -25.06 39.95 -2.32
CA ASN A 226 -23.83 40.33 -2.99
C ASN A 226 -23.08 39.07 -3.47
N LEU A 227 -22.99 38.92 -4.79
CA LEU A 227 -22.41 37.74 -5.42
C LEU A 227 -20.95 37.51 -5.00
N ALA A 228 -20.12 38.55 -4.98
CA ALA A 228 -18.71 38.41 -4.62
C ALA A 228 -18.54 37.94 -3.17
N LYS A 229 -19.35 38.47 -2.24
CA LYS A 229 -19.36 38.01 -0.84
C LYS A 229 -19.82 36.56 -0.70
N GLY A 230 -20.81 36.13 -1.49
CA GLY A 230 -21.28 34.74 -1.48
C GLY A 230 -20.21 33.76 -1.99
N ILE A 231 -19.51 34.10 -3.08
CA ILE A 231 -18.39 33.31 -3.60
C ILE A 231 -17.25 33.26 -2.60
N LEU A 232 -16.86 34.40 -2.03
CA LEU A 232 -15.78 34.47 -1.04
C LEU A 232 -16.12 33.67 0.21
N PHE A 233 -17.38 33.70 0.66
CA PHE A 233 -17.85 32.90 1.79
C PHE A 233 -17.74 31.40 1.50
N LEU A 234 -18.22 30.93 0.34
CA LEU A 234 -18.12 29.51 -0.03
C LEU A 234 -16.65 29.07 -0.17
N ALA A 235 -15.86 29.79 -0.96
CA ALA A 235 -14.46 29.44 -1.18
C ALA A 235 -13.64 29.50 0.12
N GLY A 236 -13.84 30.54 0.94
CA GLY A 236 -13.17 30.70 2.22
C GLY A 236 -13.55 29.63 3.23
N SER A 237 -14.84 29.30 3.37
CA SER A 237 -15.28 28.24 4.28
C SER A 237 -14.77 26.86 3.87
N LEU A 238 -14.80 26.53 2.57
CA LEU A 238 -14.23 25.28 2.07
C LEU A 238 -12.71 25.22 2.25
N PHE A 239 -12.00 26.32 2.03
CA PHE A 239 -10.56 26.41 2.27
C PHE A 239 -10.21 26.20 3.75
N ILE A 240 -10.93 26.85 4.67
CA ILE A 240 -10.73 26.68 6.12
C ILE A 240 -11.02 25.24 6.52
N LEU A 241 -12.15 24.65 6.09
CA LEU A 241 -12.46 23.25 6.36
C LEU A 241 -11.38 22.31 5.82
N ARG A 242 -10.82 22.61 4.65
CA ARG A 242 -9.75 21.82 4.07
C ARG A 242 -8.46 21.92 4.87
N LEU A 243 -8.08 23.13 5.30
CA LEU A 243 -6.90 23.34 6.16
C LEU A 243 -7.06 22.61 7.49
N LEU A 244 -8.24 22.71 8.12
CA LEU A 244 -8.56 21.97 9.34
C LEU A 244 -8.47 20.45 9.13
N SER A 245 -8.95 19.93 7.99
CA SER A 245 -8.88 18.49 7.68
C SER A 245 -7.45 17.93 7.55
N TYR A 246 -6.47 18.79 7.23
CA TYR A 246 -5.06 18.37 7.14
C TYR A 246 -4.34 18.36 8.48
N VAL A 247 -4.82 19.14 9.45
CA VAL A 247 -4.18 19.34 10.76
C VAL A 247 -4.87 18.50 11.84
N PHE A 248 -6.20 18.43 11.82
CA PHE A 248 -6.99 17.77 12.85
C PHE A 248 -7.57 16.44 12.35
N PRO A 249 -7.39 15.33 13.09
CA PRO A 249 -8.03 14.04 12.77
C PRO A 249 -9.54 14.02 13.07
N PHE A 250 -10.07 15.06 13.72
CA PHE A 250 -11.49 15.23 14.04
C PHE A 250 -12.14 16.25 13.09
N PRO A 251 -13.38 16.07 12.59
CA PRO A 251 -14.40 15.08 12.98
C PRO A 251 -14.33 13.74 12.23
N LEU A 252 -13.49 13.63 11.20
CA LEU A 252 -13.37 12.43 10.35
C LEU A 252 -11.88 12.12 10.20
N ASN A 253 -11.44 11.00 10.80
CA ASN A 253 -10.05 10.57 10.66
C ASN A 253 -9.87 9.91 9.29
N LEU A 254 -9.65 10.72 8.26
CA LEU A 254 -9.56 10.24 6.87
C LEU A 254 -8.41 9.26 6.66
N ARG A 255 -7.32 9.39 7.44
CA ARG A 255 -6.12 8.53 7.35
C ARG A 255 -6.36 7.07 7.72
N GLN A 256 -7.47 6.75 8.38
CA GLN A 256 -7.83 5.35 8.66
C GLN A 256 -8.31 4.59 7.42
N LEU A 257 -8.69 5.31 6.35
CA LEU A 257 -9.19 4.75 5.10
C LEU A 257 -8.03 4.53 4.12
N GLU A 258 -8.03 3.39 3.44
CA GLU A 258 -7.00 3.02 2.45
C GLU A 258 -6.86 4.07 1.35
N LEU A 259 -7.94 4.77 0.99
CA LEU A 259 -7.92 5.82 -0.03
C LEU A 259 -7.00 7.00 0.33
N PHE A 260 -6.73 7.22 1.62
CA PHE A 260 -5.87 8.29 2.12
C PHE A 260 -4.45 7.80 2.46
N ASP A 261 -4.12 6.56 2.06
CA ASP A 261 -2.77 6.02 2.20
C ASP A 261 -1.83 6.65 1.15
N PRO A 262 -0.73 7.30 1.57
CA PRO A 262 0.23 7.92 0.66
C PRO A 262 0.98 6.91 -0.22
N THR A 263 1.00 5.62 0.15
CA THR A 263 1.65 4.56 -0.66
C THR A 263 0.94 4.31 -1.98
N ILE A 264 -0.35 4.67 -2.11
CA ILE A 264 -1.12 4.49 -3.35
C ILE A 264 -0.82 5.63 -4.34
N TYR A 265 -0.83 6.87 -3.83
CA TYR A 265 -0.51 8.08 -4.58
C TYR A 265 -0.08 9.18 -3.62
N ALA A 266 1.07 9.81 -3.89
CA ALA A 266 1.49 11.03 -3.23
C ALA A 266 2.34 11.85 -4.21
N SER A 267 1.97 13.13 -4.40
CA SER A 267 2.69 14.05 -5.29
C SER A 267 3.27 15.27 -4.54
N GLY A 268 2.79 15.55 -3.33
CA GLY A 268 3.36 16.61 -2.51
C GLY A 268 2.55 16.93 -1.26
N PHE A 269 2.83 18.09 -0.64
CA PHE A 269 2.21 18.49 0.63
C PHE A 269 0.69 18.71 0.55
N ILE A 270 0.19 19.18 -0.60
CA ILE A 270 -1.24 19.43 -0.85
C ILE A 270 -1.93 18.17 -1.38
N LEU A 271 -1.20 17.36 -2.16
CA LEU A 271 -1.66 16.12 -2.79
C LEU A 271 -1.01 14.92 -2.07
N ARG A 272 -1.38 14.76 -0.80
CA ARG A 272 -0.77 13.74 0.10
C ARG A 272 -1.26 12.32 -0.18
N SER A 273 -2.46 12.21 -0.76
CA SER A 273 -3.14 10.93 -0.99
C SER A 273 -4.12 11.01 -2.17
N LEU A 274 -4.56 9.85 -2.68
CA LEU A 274 -5.57 9.77 -3.74
C LEU A 274 -6.91 10.38 -3.29
N GLY A 275 -7.31 10.10 -2.05
CA GLY A 275 -8.51 10.67 -1.43
C GLY A 275 -8.45 12.19 -1.30
N ASP A 276 -7.27 12.73 -0.98
CA ASP A 276 -7.08 14.17 -0.92
C ASP A 276 -7.24 14.84 -2.28
N LEU A 277 -6.71 14.21 -3.33
CA LEU A 277 -6.88 14.67 -4.70
C LEU A 277 -8.35 14.60 -5.14
N LEU A 278 -9.06 13.52 -4.79
CA LEU A 278 -10.49 13.36 -5.07
C LEU A 278 -11.32 14.49 -4.44
N ILE A 279 -11.11 14.77 -3.15
CA ILE A 279 -11.80 15.86 -2.46
C ILE A 279 -11.50 17.19 -3.16
N ASN A 280 -10.22 17.46 -3.45
CA ASN A 280 -9.82 18.72 -4.10
C ASN A 280 -10.47 18.87 -5.49
N ALA A 281 -10.54 17.80 -6.28
CA ALA A 281 -11.19 17.81 -7.60
C ALA A 281 -12.71 18.07 -7.50
N ILE A 282 -13.40 17.42 -6.55
CA ILE A 282 -14.83 17.65 -6.31
C ILE A 282 -15.10 19.08 -5.84
N LEU A 283 -14.30 19.59 -4.88
CA LEU A 283 -14.43 20.96 -4.38
C LEU A 283 -14.18 21.99 -5.49
N PHE A 284 -13.20 21.73 -6.37
CA PHE A 284 -12.94 22.58 -7.54
C PHE A 284 -14.16 22.65 -8.46
N VAL A 285 -14.72 21.50 -8.87
CA VAL A 285 -15.94 21.44 -9.68
C VAL A 285 -17.08 22.18 -8.98
N TRP A 286 -17.25 21.95 -7.69
CA TRP A 286 -18.34 22.55 -6.92
C TRP A 286 -18.26 24.08 -6.89
N ILE A 287 -17.08 24.65 -6.60
CA ILE A 287 -16.87 26.10 -6.61
C ILE A 287 -17.17 26.67 -8.00
N VAL A 288 -16.60 26.08 -9.06
CA VAL A 288 -16.79 26.55 -10.44
C VAL A 288 -18.26 26.50 -10.83
N MET A 289 -18.96 25.40 -10.54
CA MET A 289 -20.39 25.25 -10.81
C MET A 289 -21.23 26.25 -10.02
N PHE A 290 -20.91 26.49 -8.75
CA PHE A 290 -21.61 27.47 -7.93
C PHE A 290 -21.47 28.89 -8.50
N VAL A 291 -20.24 29.31 -8.85
CA VAL A 291 -20.01 30.62 -9.47
C VAL A 291 -20.77 30.74 -10.79
N ARG A 292 -20.68 29.73 -11.64
CA ARG A 292 -21.39 29.69 -12.93
C ARG A 292 -22.90 29.83 -12.74
N GLN A 293 -23.50 29.05 -11.83
CA GLN A 293 -24.93 29.09 -11.59
C GLN A 293 -25.38 30.48 -11.11
N GLN A 294 -24.70 31.04 -10.11
CA GLN A 294 -25.07 32.34 -9.56
C GLN A 294 -24.87 33.50 -10.56
N MET A 295 -23.87 33.40 -11.44
CA MET A 295 -23.65 34.41 -12.49
C MET A 295 -24.72 34.33 -13.59
N LEU A 296 -25.06 33.12 -14.04
CA LEU A 296 -26.02 32.90 -15.13
C LEU A 296 -27.46 33.19 -14.71
N GLU A 297 -27.91 32.72 -13.55
CA GLU A 297 -29.27 32.97 -13.06
C GLU A 297 -29.57 34.46 -12.88
N ARG A 298 -28.55 35.23 -12.51
CA ARG A 298 -28.68 36.65 -12.19
C ARG A 298 -28.38 37.57 -13.38
N ASN A 299 -28.05 37.00 -14.55
CA ASN A 299 -27.64 37.75 -15.75
C ASN A 299 -26.65 38.88 -15.42
N VAL A 300 -25.61 38.58 -14.64
CA VAL A 300 -24.67 39.62 -14.19
C VAL A 300 -23.88 40.14 -15.39
N VAL A 301 -24.22 41.34 -15.84
CA VAL A 301 -23.47 42.04 -16.88
C VAL A 301 -22.57 43.09 -16.22
N PHE A 302 -21.26 42.88 -16.32
CA PHE A 302 -20.29 43.88 -15.90
C PHE A 302 -20.38 45.09 -16.83
N HIS A 303 -20.56 46.29 -16.29
CA HIS A 303 -20.56 47.52 -17.07
C HIS A 303 -19.17 48.17 -17.00
N LEU A 304 -18.21 47.61 -17.75
CA LEU A 304 -16.83 48.13 -17.80
C LEU A 304 -16.73 49.27 -18.82
N LYS A 305 -16.81 50.52 -18.33
CA LYS A 305 -16.63 51.73 -19.15
C LYS A 305 -15.16 52.00 -19.51
N ASN A 306 -14.22 51.63 -18.63
CA ASN A 306 -12.79 51.92 -18.80
C ASN A 306 -12.09 50.87 -19.69
N LYS A 307 -11.35 51.32 -20.73
CA LYS A 307 -10.54 50.48 -21.63
C LYS A 307 -9.52 49.64 -20.86
N TYR A 308 -8.83 50.22 -19.87
CA TYR A 308 -7.82 49.51 -19.08
C TYR A 308 -8.42 48.37 -18.25
N ALA A 309 -9.62 48.56 -17.73
CA ALA A 309 -10.30 47.55 -16.94
C ALA A 309 -10.75 46.33 -17.79
N ARG A 310 -11.09 46.55 -19.07
CA ARG A 310 -11.40 45.46 -20.03
C ARG A 310 -10.16 44.61 -20.33
N TRP A 311 -9.02 45.26 -20.60
CA TRP A 311 -7.75 44.56 -20.81
C TRP A 311 -7.27 43.85 -19.54
N GLY A 312 -7.44 44.47 -18.37
CA GLY A 312 -7.14 43.84 -17.08
C GLY A 312 -7.97 42.57 -16.85
N LEU A 313 -9.27 42.59 -17.17
CA LEU A 313 -10.14 41.42 -17.11
C LEU A 313 -9.69 40.32 -18.08
N LEU A 314 -9.35 40.68 -19.33
CA LEU A 314 -8.84 39.74 -20.34
C LEU A 314 -7.56 39.06 -19.86
N ILE A 315 -6.56 39.84 -19.42
CA ILE A 315 -5.28 39.33 -18.93
C ILE A 315 -5.50 38.40 -17.72
N THR A 316 -6.34 38.83 -16.76
CA THR A 316 -6.64 38.03 -15.57
C THR A 316 -7.33 36.72 -15.95
N GLY A 317 -8.30 36.74 -16.86
CA GLY A 317 -8.98 35.55 -17.33
C GLY A 317 -8.05 34.58 -18.07
N CYS A 318 -7.22 35.10 -18.98
CA CYS A 318 -6.19 34.30 -19.65
C CYS A 318 -5.22 33.66 -18.65
N LEU A 319 -4.79 34.40 -17.63
CA LEU A 319 -3.90 33.89 -16.60
C LEU A 319 -4.56 32.79 -15.77
N ILE A 320 -5.83 32.95 -15.38
CA ILE A 320 -6.61 31.90 -14.69
C ILE A 320 -6.68 30.63 -15.55
N MET A 321 -6.98 30.76 -16.84
CA MET A 321 -7.08 29.63 -17.76
C MET A 321 -5.73 28.93 -17.99
N LEU A 322 -4.65 29.69 -18.15
CA LEU A 322 -3.29 29.16 -18.27
C LEU A 322 -2.86 28.41 -17.01
N CYS A 323 -3.05 29.02 -15.84
CA CYS A 323 -2.75 28.38 -14.56
C CYS A 323 -3.56 27.09 -14.39
N ALA A 324 -4.87 27.12 -14.67
CA ALA A 324 -5.71 25.92 -14.57
C ALA A 324 -5.27 24.82 -15.55
N SER A 325 -4.86 25.17 -16.77
CA SER A 325 -4.37 24.22 -17.76
C SER A 325 -3.05 23.57 -17.32
N PHE A 326 -2.07 24.35 -16.90
CA PHE A 326 -0.77 23.81 -16.48
C PHE A 326 -0.86 23.01 -15.18
N ILE A 327 -1.63 23.48 -14.19
CA ILE A 327 -1.88 22.73 -12.95
C ILE A 327 -2.64 21.44 -13.28
N GLY A 328 -3.64 21.48 -14.16
CA GLY A 328 -4.38 20.30 -14.60
C GLY A 328 -3.48 19.25 -15.21
N VAL A 329 -2.64 19.62 -16.18
CA VAL A 329 -1.67 18.71 -16.81
C VAL A 329 -0.69 18.14 -15.79
N HIS A 330 -0.18 18.96 -14.87
CA HIS A 330 0.73 18.51 -13.82
C HIS A 330 0.06 17.48 -12.88
N ILE A 331 -1.18 17.73 -12.45
CA ILE A 331 -1.94 16.81 -11.60
C ILE A 331 -2.16 15.48 -12.34
N ILE A 332 -2.60 15.52 -13.60
CA ILE A 332 -2.85 14.30 -14.38
C ILE A 332 -1.54 13.50 -14.53
N ARG A 333 -0.43 14.17 -14.86
CA ARG A 333 0.88 13.54 -14.96
C ARG A 333 1.29 12.88 -13.65
N SER A 334 1.20 13.59 -12.53
CA SER A 334 1.53 13.05 -11.21
C SER A 334 0.65 11.84 -10.87
N LEU A 335 -0.64 11.89 -11.20
CA LEU A 335 -1.57 10.79 -10.93
C LEU A 335 -1.18 9.52 -11.67
N ILE A 336 -0.52 9.62 -12.82
CA ILE A 336 -0.14 8.46 -13.64
C ILE A 336 1.29 8.03 -13.33
N SER A 337 2.25 8.97 -13.27
CA SER A 337 3.66 8.63 -13.07
C SER A 337 4.01 8.30 -11.63
N ASP A 338 3.42 9.00 -10.66
CA ASP A 338 3.83 8.95 -9.25
C ASP A 338 2.89 8.07 -8.40
N SER A 339 1.86 7.46 -9.01
CA SER A 339 0.98 6.50 -8.34
C SER A 339 1.36 5.06 -8.63
N HIS A 340 0.96 4.15 -7.75
CA HIS A 340 1.00 2.70 -8.00
C HIS A 340 -0.28 2.20 -8.70
N ILE A 341 -1.11 3.11 -9.21
CA ILE A 341 -2.40 2.78 -9.84
C ILE A 341 -2.15 2.39 -11.30
N SER A 342 -2.77 1.27 -11.72
CA SER A 342 -2.78 0.91 -13.13
C SER A 342 -3.82 1.75 -13.87
N PHE A 343 -3.38 2.45 -14.91
CA PHE A 343 -4.23 3.12 -15.91
C PHE A 343 -4.19 2.39 -17.26
N ASP A 344 -3.69 1.15 -17.28
CA ASP A 344 -3.62 0.36 -18.50
C ASP A 344 -4.99 -0.25 -18.84
N VAL A 345 -5.67 0.38 -19.78
CA VAL A 345 -6.98 -0.07 -20.29
C VAL A 345 -6.84 -1.29 -21.20
N ILE A 346 -5.65 -1.56 -21.75
CA ILE A 346 -5.39 -2.75 -22.57
C ILE A 346 -5.40 -3.99 -21.67
N ASN A 347 -4.75 -3.90 -20.50
CA ASN A 347 -4.81 -4.93 -19.48
C ASN A 347 -5.95 -4.69 -18.48
N PHE A 348 -7.19 -4.98 -18.90
CA PHE A 348 -8.39 -4.78 -18.08
C PHE A 348 -8.30 -5.43 -16.68
N PHE A 349 -7.65 -6.59 -16.55
CA PHE A 349 -7.49 -7.28 -15.26
C PHE A 349 -6.56 -6.55 -14.27
N SER A 350 -5.77 -5.59 -14.75
CA SER A 350 -4.95 -4.73 -13.88
C SER A 350 -5.74 -3.58 -13.23
N LEU A 351 -6.96 -3.31 -13.71
CA LEU A 351 -7.79 -2.22 -13.20
C LEU A 351 -8.40 -2.59 -11.84
N ASN A 352 -8.26 -1.69 -10.88
CA ASN A 352 -8.79 -1.87 -9.53
C ASN A 352 -9.69 -0.69 -9.13
N VAL A 353 -10.20 -0.70 -7.89
CA VAL A 353 -11.05 0.37 -7.36
C VAL A 353 -10.34 1.74 -7.42
N TYR A 354 -9.02 1.78 -7.22
CA TYR A 354 -8.23 3.00 -7.31
C TYR A 354 -8.13 3.53 -8.75
N SER A 355 -8.08 2.66 -9.76
CA SER A 355 -8.16 3.04 -11.17
C SER A 355 -9.49 3.74 -11.47
N VAL A 356 -10.61 3.19 -10.98
CA VAL A 356 -11.94 3.80 -11.15
C VAL A 356 -12.01 5.18 -10.49
N ILE A 357 -11.47 5.31 -9.27
CA ILE A 357 -11.39 6.61 -8.58
C ILE A 357 -10.49 7.57 -9.35
N GLY A 358 -9.37 7.11 -9.89
CA GLY A 358 -8.49 7.87 -10.77
C GLY A 358 -9.23 8.42 -11.98
N PHE A 359 -9.99 7.59 -12.70
CA PHE A 359 -10.82 8.04 -13.83
C PHE A 359 -11.89 9.06 -13.41
N LEU A 360 -12.49 8.88 -12.23
CA LEU A 360 -13.45 9.83 -11.70
C LEU A 360 -12.79 11.19 -11.39
N ILE A 361 -11.58 11.21 -10.83
CA ILE A 361 -10.79 12.43 -10.63
C ILE A 361 -10.52 13.12 -11.97
N LEU A 362 -10.05 12.37 -12.96
CA LEU A 362 -9.79 12.89 -14.31
C LEU A 362 -11.05 13.51 -14.93
N CYS A 363 -12.21 12.87 -14.75
CA CYS A 363 -13.51 13.40 -15.18
C CYS A 363 -13.86 14.70 -14.45
N CYS A 364 -13.71 14.76 -13.12
CA CYS A 364 -13.94 15.98 -12.35
C CYS A 364 -13.02 17.12 -12.80
N LEU A 365 -11.74 16.86 -13.04
CA LEU A 365 -10.79 17.87 -13.53
C LEU A 365 -11.19 18.39 -14.92
N ALA A 366 -11.56 17.50 -15.84
CA ALA A 366 -11.99 17.88 -17.19
C ALA A 366 -13.29 18.71 -17.16
N VAL A 367 -14.30 18.28 -16.39
CA VAL A 367 -15.58 18.98 -16.24
C VAL A 367 -15.39 20.35 -15.55
N GLY A 368 -14.59 20.39 -14.49
CA GLY A 368 -14.27 21.63 -13.79
C GLY A 368 -13.53 22.63 -14.68
N PHE A 369 -12.55 22.17 -15.45
CA PHE A 369 -11.82 22.99 -16.41
C PHE A 369 -12.73 23.50 -17.53
N TYR A 370 -13.60 22.64 -18.07
CA TYR A 370 -14.60 23.03 -19.09
C TYR A 370 -15.48 24.18 -18.60
N PHE A 371 -16.08 24.04 -17.41
CA PHE A 371 -16.95 25.08 -16.86
C PHE A 371 -16.19 26.34 -16.45
N LEU A 372 -14.93 26.21 -16.01
CA LEU A 372 -14.07 27.35 -15.71
C LEU A 372 -13.81 28.18 -16.97
N CYS A 373 -13.40 27.53 -18.07
CA CYS A 373 -13.18 28.19 -19.35
C CYS A 373 -14.44 28.89 -19.85
N GLN A 374 -15.60 28.22 -19.79
CA GLN A 374 -16.88 28.84 -20.16
C GLN A 374 -17.22 30.04 -19.31
N LEU A 375 -17.02 29.96 -17.99
CA LEU A 375 -17.27 31.05 -17.06
C LEU A 375 -16.39 32.25 -17.40
N VAL A 376 -15.09 32.05 -17.60
CA VAL A 376 -14.15 33.12 -17.97
C VAL A 376 -14.54 33.75 -19.31
N LEU A 377 -14.86 32.93 -20.32
CA LEU A 377 -15.31 33.42 -21.63
C LEU A 377 -16.63 34.18 -21.55
N PHE A 378 -17.59 33.73 -20.74
CA PHE A 378 -18.85 34.44 -20.51
C PHE A 378 -18.61 35.84 -19.94
N LEU A 379 -17.62 36.00 -19.05
CA LEU A 379 -17.27 37.29 -18.46
C LEU A 379 -16.58 38.23 -19.45
N ILE A 380 -15.77 37.71 -20.37
CA ILE A 380 -14.93 38.55 -21.24
C ILE A 380 -15.60 38.84 -22.60
N LYS A 381 -16.30 37.87 -23.18
CA LYS A 381 -16.89 37.94 -24.53
C LYS A 381 -17.74 39.19 -24.80
N PRO A 382 -18.54 39.73 -23.85
CA PRO A 382 -19.33 40.94 -24.10
C PRO A 382 -18.53 42.21 -24.45
N PHE A 383 -17.21 42.24 -24.18
CA PHE A 383 -16.38 43.43 -24.35
C PHE A 383 -15.56 43.47 -25.65
N PHE A 384 -15.56 42.39 -26.41
CA PHE A 384 -14.69 42.21 -27.59
C PHE A 384 -15.49 41.77 -28.82
N SER A 385 -14.82 41.77 -29.98
CA SER A 385 -15.42 41.37 -31.25
C SER A 385 -15.79 39.87 -31.27
N ALA A 386 -16.75 39.47 -32.10
CA ALA A 386 -17.20 38.07 -32.19
C ALA A 386 -16.08 37.09 -32.64
N ALA A 387 -15.12 37.56 -33.44
CA ALA A 387 -13.95 36.78 -33.85
C ALA A 387 -12.94 36.58 -32.70
N PHE A 388 -12.92 37.51 -31.75
CA PHE A 388 -12.14 37.50 -30.52
C PHE A 388 -10.63 37.21 -30.67
N PRO A 389 -9.92 37.80 -31.65
CA PRO A 389 -8.48 37.58 -31.86
C PRO A 389 -7.61 37.95 -30.65
N GLU A 390 -8.05 38.94 -29.86
CA GLU A 390 -7.35 39.45 -28.69
C GLU A 390 -7.16 38.36 -27.62
N LEU A 391 -8.11 37.44 -27.50
CA LEU A 391 -8.03 36.31 -26.57
C LEU A 391 -6.88 35.38 -26.91
N TYR A 392 -6.81 34.92 -28.16
CA TYR A 392 -5.79 33.98 -28.61
C TYR A 392 -4.39 34.60 -28.50
N LEU A 393 -4.26 35.85 -28.93
CA LEU A 393 -3.01 36.58 -28.88
C LEU A 393 -2.56 36.77 -27.42
N CYS A 394 -3.47 37.21 -26.53
CA CYS A 394 -3.16 37.39 -25.11
C CYS A 394 -2.78 36.06 -24.43
N ALA A 395 -3.53 34.99 -24.67
CA ALA A 395 -3.23 33.66 -24.13
C ALA A 395 -1.89 33.11 -24.66
N ALA A 396 -1.60 33.28 -25.95
CA ALA A 396 -0.34 32.86 -26.55
C ALA A 396 0.85 33.63 -25.99
N ILE A 397 0.77 34.97 -25.91
CA ILE A 397 1.85 35.80 -25.36
C ILE A 397 2.10 35.44 -23.89
N LEU A 398 1.06 35.40 -23.06
CA LEU A 398 1.22 35.08 -21.63
C LEU A 398 1.74 33.65 -21.42
N GLY A 399 1.26 32.69 -22.22
CA GLY A 399 1.73 31.31 -22.18
C GLY A 399 3.20 31.18 -22.58
N LEU A 400 3.61 31.80 -23.70
CA LEU A 400 5.00 31.80 -24.14
C LEU A 400 5.92 32.54 -23.18
N LEU A 401 5.48 33.65 -22.59
CA LEU A 401 6.21 34.38 -21.56
C LEU A 401 6.44 33.49 -20.34
N PHE A 402 5.39 32.80 -19.86
CA PHE A 402 5.49 31.85 -18.75
C PHE A 402 6.48 30.71 -19.05
N LEU A 403 6.43 30.14 -20.27
CA LEU A 403 7.36 29.10 -20.70
C LEU A 403 8.80 29.61 -20.78
N SER A 404 9.00 30.86 -21.24
CA SER A 404 10.33 31.47 -21.35
C SER A 404 10.97 31.72 -19.99
N ILE A 405 10.19 32.05 -18.96
CA ILE A 405 10.71 32.19 -17.59
C ILE A 405 11.12 30.83 -17.02
N ASN A 406 10.38 29.75 -17.36
CA ASN A 406 10.59 28.42 -16.82
C ASN A 406 11.50 27.53 -17.69
N PHE A 407 12.35 28.12 -18.55
CA PHE A 407 13.13 27.40 -19.55
C PHE A 407 14.04 26.28 -18.97
N GLY A 408 14.46 26.41 -17.72
CA GLY A 408 15.28 25.42 -17.01
C GLY A 408 14.53 24.18 -16.47
N VAL A 409 13.19 24.21 -16.44
CA VAL A 409 12.32 23.13 -15.89
C VAL A 409 11.45 22.50 -16.99
N LEU A 410 11.73 22.79 -18.27
CA LEU A 410 11.04 22.23 -19.43
C LEU A 410 11.37 20.73 -19.58
N GLN A 411 10.80 19.90 -18.71
CA GLN A 411 10.75 18.46 -18.95
C GLN A 411 9.88 18.20 -20.19
N GLN A 412 10.53 17.74 -21.26
CA GLN A 412 9.93 17.00 -22.39
C GLN A 412 8.86 17.73 -23.24
N GLY A 413 8.80 19.07 -23.21
CA GLY A 413 7.93 19.85 -24.13
C GLY A 413 6.41 19.75 -23.84
N MET A 414 5.98 19.03 -22.81
CA MET A 414 4.56 18.86 -22.46
C MET A 414 3.82 20.18 -22.19
N GLN A 415 4.50 21.17 -21.62
CA GLN A 415 3.90 22.49 -21.36
C GLN A 415 3.60 23.24 -22.67
N LEU A 416 4.40 23.03 -23.72
CA LEU A 416 4.15 23.58 -25.05
C LEU A 416 2.91 22.92 -25.69
N TYR A 417 2.82 21.58 -25.59
CA TYR A 417 1.62 20.86 -26.02
C TYR A 417 0.36 21.31 -25.26
N SER A 418 0.47 21.55 -23.95
CA SER A 418 -0.62 22.09 -23.14
C SER A 418 -1.06 23.48 -23.61
N LEU A 419 -0.12 24.36 -23.98
CA LEU A 419 -0.44 25.69 -24.51
C LEU A 419 -1.15 25.59 -25.86
N ALA A 420 -0.63 24.76 -26.78
CA ALA A 420 -1.26 24.52 -28.08
C ALA A 420 -2.67 23.92 -27.92
N TRP A 421 -2.84 22.98 -27.00
CA TRP A 421 -4.14 22.39 -26.68
C TRP A 421 -5.10 23.40 -26.07
N LEU A 422 -4.64 24.30 -25.18
CA LEU A 422 -5.47 25.39 -24.64
C LEU A 422 -5.95 26.33 -25.75
N LEU A 423 -5.07 26.72 -26.69
CA LEU A 423 -5.43 27.55 -27.84
C LEU A 423 -6.46 26.86 -28.74
N LEU A 424 -6.30 25.55 -28.98
CA LEU A 424 -7.28 24.73 -29.69
C LEU A 424 -8.63 24.70 -28.95
N CYS A 425 -8.63 24.51 -27.63
CA CYS A 425 -9.83 24.56 -26.82
C CYS A 425 -10.54 25.91 -26.93
N LEU A 426 -9.79 27.02 -26.82
CA LEU A 426 -10.31 28.36 -26.97
C LEU A 426 -10.95 28.59 -28.33
N PHE A 427 -10.33 28.06 -29.39
CA PHE A 427 -10.85 28.14 -30.74
C PHE A 427 -12.19 27.40 -30.88
N LEU A 428 -12.27 26.18 -30.33
CA LEU A 428 -13.50 25.40 -30.30
C LEU A 428 -14.60 26.05 -29.44
N PHE A 429 -14.23 26.66 -28.30
CA PHE A 429 -15.18 27.38 -27.44
C PHE A 429 -15.74 28.65 -28.10
N ASN A 430 -14.95 29.35 -28.90
CA ASN A 430 -15.42 30.55 -29.57
C ASN A 430 -16.42 30.24 -30.71
N ASN A 431 -16.35 29.04 -31.29
CA ASN A 431 -17.26 28.63 -32.36
C ASN A 431 -18.71 28.56 -31.89
N ASN A 432 -19.60 29.32 -32.52
CA ASN A 432 -21.02 29.43 -32.16
C ASN A 432 -21.77 28.09 -32.17
N TYR A 433 -21.36 27.14 -33.02
CA TYR A 433 -21.97 25.80 -33.05
C TYR A 433 -21.69 24.99 -31.77
N LEU A 434 -20.48 25.10 -31.23
CA LEU A 434 -20.00 24.31 -30.09
C LEU A 434 -20.15 25.03 -28.75
N ASN A 435 -20.36 26.34 -28.77
CA ASN A 435 -20.52 27.15 -27.58
C ASN A 435 -21.86 26.87 -26.87
N GLN A 436 -21.79 26.62 -25.56
CA GLN A 436 -22.92 26.45 -24.64
C GLN A 436 -22.89 27.57 -23.60
N VAL A 437 -23.29 28.79 -23.99
CA VAL A 437 -23.46 29.90 -23.04
C VAL A 437 -24.85 29.90 -22.39
N ALA A 438 -25.83 29.22 -22.99
CA ALA A 438 -27.21 29.21 -22.52
C ALA A 438 -27.41 28.33 -21.27
N SER A 439 -28.36 28.71 -20.41
CA SER A 439 -28.75 27.97 -19.20
C SER A 439 -29.30 26.55 -19.47
N ARG A 440 -29.62 26.22 -20.73
CA ARG A 440 -30.06 24.90 -21.15
C ARG A 440 -28.90 24.07 -21.67
N ILE A 441 -28.70 22.92 -21.03
CA ILE A 441 -27.79 21.88 -21.47
C ILE A 441 -28.31 21.31 -22.80
N VAL A 442 -27.58 21.53 -23.89
CA VAL A 442 -27.87 20.90 -25.19
C VAL A 442 -27.07 19.61 -25.28
N SER A 443 -27.76 18.47 -25.17
CA SER A 443 -27.12 17.15 -25.04
C SER A 443 -26.09 16.85 -26.15
N SER A 444 -26.36 17.23 -27.39
CA SER A 444 -25.44 16.99 -28.52
C SER A 444 -24.10 17.70 -28.36
N LYS A 445 -24.09 18.94 -27.87
CA LYS A 445 -22.86 19.70 -27.62
C LYS A 445 -22.09 19.15 -26.42
N LEU A 446 -22.78 18.65 -25.38
CA LEU A 446 -22.11 17.97 -24.25
C LEU A 446 -21.38 16.70 -24.69
N ILE A 447 -22.01 15.89 -25.54
CA ILE A 447 -21.41 14.66 -26.07
C ILE A 447 -20.10 14.97 -26.81
N PHE A 448 -20.10 16.02 -27.65
CA PHE A 448 -18.87 16.47 -28.33
C PHE A 448 -17.76 16.80 -27.33
N TRP A 449 -18.07 17.57 -26.28
CA TRP A 449 -17.07 17.95 -25.29
C TRP A 449 -16.57 16.76 -24.47
N ILE A 450 -17.47 15.86 -24.04
CA ILE A 450 -17.07 14.61 -23.36
C ILE A 450 -16.12 13.80 -24.24
N PHE A 451 -16.42 13.66 -25.53
CA PHE A 451 -15.55 12.96 -26.48
C PHE A 451 -14.19 13.67 -26.64
N PHE A 452 -14.19 14.99 -26.83
CA PHE A 452 -12.97 15.79 -27.01
C PHE A 452 -12.04 15.72 -25.80
N PHE A 453 -12.59 15.87 -24.58
CA PHE A 453 -11.82 15.73 -23.35
C PHE A 453 -11.37 14.29 -23.12
N SER A 454 -12.22 13.30 -23.36
CA SER A 454 -11.85 11.88 -23.23
C SER A 454 -10.67 11.53 -24.13
N LEU A 455 -10.71 11.94 -25.40
CA LEU A 455 -9.61 11.74 -26.35
C LEU A 455 -8.32 12.43 -25.89
N SER A 456 -8.41 13.67 -25.42
CA SER A 456 -7.26 14.43 -24.91
C SER A 456 -6.62 13.76 -23.68
N MET A 457 -7.45 13.29 -22.75
CA MET A 457 -6.99 12.61 -21.54
C MET A 457 -6.38 11.24 -21.88
N THR A 458 -6.97 10.51 -22.83
CA THR A 458 -6.46 9.21 -23.28
C THR A 458 -5.08 9.36 -23.92
N PHE A 459 -4.90 10.37 -24.77
CA PHE A 459 -3.58 10.69 -25.34
C PHE A 459 -2.54 10.96 -24.25
N LEU A 460 -2.88 11.79 -23.27
CA LEU A 460 -1.99 12.10 -22.14
C LEU A 460 -1.67 10.84 -21.31
N ILE A 461 -2.66 9.99 -21.04
CA ILE A 461 -2.47 8.73 -20.32
C ILE A 461 -1.47 7.82 -21.04
N ILE A 462 -1.63 7.63 -22.35
CA ILE A 462 -0.75 6.76 -23.13
C ILE A 462 0.69 7.27 -23.09
N VAL A 463 0.90 8.58 -23.28
CA VAL A 463 2.25 9.17 -23.27
C VAL A 463 2.91 9.01 -21.90
N GLU A 464 2.20 9.34 -20.82
CA GLU A 464 2.78 9.24 -19.47
C GLU A 464 2.97 7.79 -19.01
N ASN A 465 2.11 6.87 -19.43
CA ASN A 465 2.28 5.45 -19.13
C ASN A 465 3.51 4.87 -19.85
N ASN A 466 3.73 5.23 -21.12
CA ASN A 466 4.93 4.84 -21.87
C ASN A 466 6.21 5.41 -21.22
N ASN A 467 6.18 6.67 -20.77
CA ASN A 467 7.30 7.28 -20.07
C ASN A 467 7.60 6.57 -18.74
N LYS A 468 6.54 6.19 -18.00
CA LYS A 468 6.67 5.42 -16.76
C LYS A 468 7.24 4.03 -17.02
N GLU A 469 6.75 3.32 -18.03
CA GLU A 469 7.24 2.02 -18.42
C GLU A 469 8.73 2.06 -18.82
N LEU A 470 9.12 3.05 -19.64
CA LEU A 470 10.48 3.25 -20.08
C LEU A 470 11.43 3.56 -18.91
N ARG A 471 11.00 4.39 -17.96
CA ARG A 471 11.75 4.65 -16.72
C ARG A 471 11.90 3.38 -15.87
N ASN A 472 10.87 2.56 -15.77
CA ASN A 472 10.96 1.28 -15.06
C ASN A 472 11.95 0.33 -15.77
N ARG A 473 11.93 0.27 -17.10
CA ARG A 473 12.91 -0.52 -17.88
C ARG A 473 14.34 -0.05 -17.66
N TYR A 474 14.60 1.26 -17.64
CA TYR A 474 15.92 1.80 -17.31
C TYR A 474 16.36 1.40 -15.90
N HIS A 475 15.47 1.53 -14.91
CA HIS A 475 15.76 1.13 -13.55
C HIS A 475 16.10 -0.38 -13.45
N TYR A 476 15.33 -1.24 -14.11
CA TYR A 476 15.62 -2.69 -14.14
C TYR A 476 16.93 -3.00 -14.86
N ALA A 477 17.23 -2.30 -15.96
CA ALA A 477 18.50 -2.46 -16.66
C ALA A 477 19.69 -2.03 -15.80
N GLU A 478 19.57 -0.94 -15.03
CA GLU A 478 20.59 -0.47 -14.10
C GLU A 478 20.85 -1.49 -12.97
N VAL A 479 19.78 -2.04 -12.37
CA VAL A 479 19.89 -3.10 -11.36
C VAL A 479 20.61 -4.33 -11.92
N LEU A 480 20.21 -4.79 -13.11
CA LEU A 480 20.82 -5.95 -13.77
C LEU A 480 22.28 -5.71 -14.18
N ALA A 481 22.59 -4.51 -14.69
CA ALA A 481 23.94 -4.12 -15.05
C ALA A 481 24.86 -4.06 -13.82
N THR A 482 24.37 -3.54 -12.70
CA THR A 482 25.12 -3.48 -11.44
C THR A 482 25.44 -4.88 -10.91
N LYS A 483 24.50 -5.83 -11.03
CA LYS A 483 24.73 -7.23 -10.63
C LYS A 483 25.75 -7.97 -11.50
N THR A 484 25.95 -7.54 -12.74
CA THR A 484 26.81 -8.23 -13.73
C THR A 484 28.07 -7.42 -14.04
N ASP A 485 28.39 -6.39 -13.25
CA ASP A 485 29.50 -5.47 -13.54
C ASP A 485 30.87 -6.16 -13.34
N PRO A 486 31.63 -6.43 -14.42
CA PRO A 486 32.93 -7.07 -14.33
C PRO A 486 33.97 -6.18 -13.61
N ALA A 487 33.76 -4.86 -13.58
CA ALA A 487 34.64 -3.95 -12.84
C ALA A 487 34.48 -4.15 -11.33
N SER A 488 33.25 -4.39 -10.85
CA SER A 488 32.98 -4.75 -9.45
C SER A 488 33.61 -6.09 -9.07
N GLU A 489 33.54 -7.10 -9.94
CA GLU A 489 34.21 -8.39 -9.72
C GLU A 489 35.75 -8.26 -9.72
N SER A 490 36.32 -7.51 -10.68
CA SER A 490 37.77 -7.24 -10.73
C SER A 490 38.26 -6.44 -9.52
N MET A 491 37.45 -5.50 -9.05
CA MET A 491 37.70 -4.70 -7.86
C MET A 491 37.70 -5.59 -6.60
N LEU A 492 36.76 -6.54 -6.47
CA LEU A 492 36.73 -7.53 -5.38
C LEU A 492 37.88 -8.54 -5.46
N ASN A 493 38.31 -8.94 -6.66
CA ASN A 493 39.50 -9.79 -6.83
C ASN A 493 40.76 -9.14 -6.23
N SER A 494 40.94 -7.84 -6.45
CA SER A 494 42.07 -7.08 -5.90
C SER A 494 42.03 -7.03 -4.37
N MET A 495 40.83 -6.96 -3.77
CA MET A 495 40.67 -7.09 -2.32
C MET A 495 41.05 -8.49 -1.84
N LEU A 496 40.60 -9.55 -2.51
CA LEU A 496 40.91 -10.93 -2.15
C LEU A 496 42.40 -11.27 -2.24
N THR A 497 43.15 -10.60 -3.12
CA THR A 497 44.60 -10.76 -3.20
C THR A 497 45.35 -10.28 -1.96
N ASP A 498 44.77 -9.41 -1.12
CA ASP A 498 45.40 -8.97 0.13
C ASP A 498 45.14 -9.93 1.30
N PHE A 499 44.06 -10.71 1.23
CA PHE A 499 43.77 -11.82 2.15
C PHE A 499 44.61 -13.08 1.83
N ARG A 500 45.92 -12.91 1.60
CA ARG A 500 46.80 -14.05 1.28
C ARG A 500 46.87 -15.02 2.45
N LEU A 501 46.80 -16.31 2.13
CA LEU A 501 46.85 -17.37 3.13
C LEU A 501 48.11 -17.29 3.98
N ASP A 502 49.27 -16.93 3.39
CA ASP A 502 50.55 -16.80 4.11
C ASP A 502 50.56 -15.68 5.16
N PHE A 503 49.88 -14.56 4.88
CA PHE A 503 49.77 -13.44 5.82
C PHE A 503 48.80 -13.79 6.96
N LEU A 504 47.67 -14.40 6.61
CA LEU A 504 46.65 -14.81 7.57
C LEU A 504 47.14 -15.93 8.49
N SER A 505 47.87 -16.93 7.97
CA SER A 505 48.43 -18.03 8.77
C SER A 505 49.44 -17.52 9.80
N GLY A 506 50.38 -16.64 9.40
CA GLY A 506 51.36 -16.04 10.30
C GLY A 506 50.77 -15.12 11.37
N ASN A 507 49.59 -14.52 11.11
CA ASN A 507 48.90 -13.63 12.04
C ASN A 507 47.69 -14.26 12.75
N PHE A 508 47.38 -15.54 12.50
CA PHE A 508 46.15 -16.18 12.99
C PHE A 508 46.02 -16.13 14.52
N ASN A 509 47.14 -16.28 15.23
CA ASN A 509 47.16 -16.20 16.70
C ASN A 509 46.65 -14.86 17.25
N ARG A 510 46.74 -13.77 16.48
CA ARG A 510 46.23 -12.45 16.87
C ARG A 510 44.70 -12.41 16.88
N LEU A 511 44.03 -13.28 16.12
CA LEU A 511 42.57 -13.39 16.10
C LEU A 511 42.01 -14.03 17.38
N LYS A 512 42.83 -14.77 18.13
CA LYS A 512 42.43 -15.41 19.41
C LYS A 512 42.38 -14.41 20.59
N ASN A 513 42.77 -13.17 20.40
CA ASN A 513 42.75 -12.13 21.43
C ASN A 513 41.86 -10.96 20.96
N GLU A 514 40.87 -10.57 21.76
CA GLU A 514 39.85 -9.57 21.40
C GLU A 514 40.44 -8.24 20.87
N LEU A 515 41.41 -7.65 21.57
CA LEU A 515 41.99 -6.36 21.17
C LEU A 515 42.83 -6.47 19.89
N SER A 516 43.58 -7.56 19.77
CA SER A 516 44.42 -7.80 18.59
C SER A 516 43.60 -8.18 17.36
N ASN A 517 42.47 -8.85 17.56
CA ASN A 517 41.53 -9.25 16.53
C ASN A 517 40.87 -8.02 15.90
N ARG A 518 40.25 -7.14 16.73
CA ARG A 518 39.62 -5.92 16.24
C ARG A 518 40.60 -5.04 15.46
N PHE A 519 41.80 -4.79 16.00
CA PHE A 519 42.80 -3.99 15.31
C PHE A 519 43.28 -4.62 13.99
N LEU A 520 43.41 -5.94 13.93
CA LEU A 520 43.79 -6.64 12.70
C LEU A 520 42.68 -6.56 11.64
N LYS A 521 41.41 -6.79 12.02
CA LYS A 521 40.26 -6.66 11.12
C LYS A 521 40.10 -5.22 10.63
N ASP A 522 40.18 -4.25 11.53
CA ASP A 522 40.13 -2.82 11.19
C ASP A 522 41.25 -2.43 10.23
N SER A 523 42.47 -2.95 10.42
CA SER A 523 43.58 -2.70 9.51
C SER A 523 43.40 -3.39 8.15
N LEU A 524 42.81 -4.58 8.11
CA LEU A 524 42.52 -5.28 6.85
C LEU A 524 41.45 -4.55 6.03
N ILE A 525 40.48 -3.92 6.70
CA ILE A 525 39.39 -3.16 6.08
C ILE A 525 39.84 -1.74 5.69
N ASN A 526 40.46 -1.00 6.61
CA ASN A 526 40.70 0.45 6.44
C ASN A 526 42.03 0.80 5.78
N ASN A 527 43.04 -0.08 5.84
CA ASN A 527 44.35 0.20 5.25
C ASN A 527 44.38 -0.08 3.73
N ASN A 528 43.31 -0.69 3.19
CA ASN A 528 43.20 -1.07 1.79
C ASN A 528 42.16 -0.19 1.08
N PHE A 529 42.71 0.79 0.36
CA PHE A 529 42.14 1.86 -0.47
C PHE A 529 40.75 2.45 -0.07
N SER A 530 40.75 3.76 0.16
CA SER A 530 39.59 4.62 0.39
C SER A 530 38.47 4.59 -0.68
N GLY A 531 38.69 3.92 -1.82
CA GLY A 531 37.69 3.72 -2.87
C GLY A 531 36.73 2.55 -2.60
N TYR A 532 37.14 1.55 -1.80
CA TYR A 532 36.35 0.32 -1.52
C TYR A 532 35.32 0.54 -0.41
N THR A 533 35.75 1.13 0.71
CA THR A 533 34.92 1.37 1.90
C THR A 533 33.71 2.27 1.63
N ASN A 534 33.76 3.07 0.57
CA ASN A 534 32.65 3.93 0.16
C ASN A 534 31.57 3.21 -0.66
N ARG A 535 31.85 2.03 -1.22
CA ARG A 535 30.90 1.28 -2.08
C ARG A 535 30.30 0.05 -1.41
N TYR A 536 31.03 -0.59 -0.49
CA TYR A 536 30.61 -1.83 0.18
C TYR A 536 30.79 -1.74 1.69
N ASP A 537 29.79 -2.19 2.45
CA ASP A 537 29.93 -2.48 3.88
C ASP A 537 30.62 -3.84 4.02
N THR A 538 31.89 -3.84 4.44
CA THR A 538 32.72 -5.05 4.51
C THR A 538 32.79 -5.57 5.92
N ARG A 539 32.50 -6.86 6.12
CA ARG A 539 32.63 -7.54 7.41
C ARG A 539 33.55 -8.74 7.30
N ILE A 540 34.37 -8.95 8.34
CA ILE A 540 35.30 -10.09 8.42
C ILE A 540 34.87 -10.99 9.58
N TYR A 541 34.46 -12.20 9.22
CA TYR A 541 34.15 -13.27 10.17
C TYR A 541 35.33 -14.23 10.26
N SER A 542 35.72 -14.58 11.48
CA SER A 542 36.84 -15.48 11.75
C SER A 542 36.40 -16.58 12.71
N TYR A 543 36.78 -17.82 12.41
CA TYR A 543 36.42 -19.00 13.21
C TYR A 543 37.64 -19.89 13.48
N ASP A 544 37.66 -20.56 14.63
CA ASP A 544 38.74 -21.47 15.03
C ASP A 544 38.62 -22.87 14.39
N GLU A 545 39.55 -23.75 14.73
CA GLU A 545 39.59 -25.14 14.25
C GLU A 545 38.35 -25.98 14.63
N ASN A 546 37.63 -25.56 15.67
CA ASN A 546 36.40 -26.19 16.16
C ASN A 546 35.14 -25.43 15.71
N GLU A 547 35.28 -24.51 14.73
CA GLU A 547 34.21 -23.69 14.17
C GLU A 547 33.61 -22.65 15.13
N ASN A 548 34.27 -22.38 16.27
CA ASN A 548 33.83 -21.34 17.20
C ASN A 548 34.22 -19.95 16.70
N ALA A 549 33.34 -18.97 16.89
CA ALA A 549 33.58 -17.58 16.51
C ALA A 549 34.74 -16.96 17.29
N LEU A 550 35.71 -16.37 16.57
CA LEU A 550 36.83 -15.63 17.12
C LEU A 550 36.48 -14.13 17.16
N PHE A 551 35.75 -13.71 18.20
CA PHE A 551 35.41 -12.31 18.50
C PHE A 551 34.87 -11.55 17.27
N ASN A 552 33.82 -12.07 16.64
CA ASN A 552 33.09 -11.36 15.59
C ASN A 552 32.20 -10.25 16.19
N ASP A 553 31.96 -9.18 15.45
CA ASP A 553 31.17 -8.03 15.94
C ASP A 553 29.67 -8.32 16.02
N ASP A 554 29.20 -9.36 15.33
CA ASP A 554 27.84 -9.88 15.40
C ASP A 554 27.83 -11.38 15.80
N ASN A 555 26.63 -11.90 16.04
CA ASN A 555 26.42 -13.29 16.42
C ASN A 555 26.32 -14.24 15.20
N ALA A 556 26.96 -13.91 14.07
CA ALA A 556 26.91 -14.77 12.88
C ALA A 556 27.58 -16.12 13.15
N ASP A 557 26.78 -17.20 13.07
CA ASP A 557 27.26 -18.55 13.27
C ASP A 557 27.92 -19.11 12.00
N TYR A 558 28.96 -19.93 12.16
CA TYR A 558 29.68 -20.54 11.05
C TYR A 558 28.75 -21.34 10.14
N ASN A 559 27.82 -22.10 10.72
CA ASN A 559 26.87 -22.92 9.97
C ASN A 559 25.89 -22.09 9.15
N GLN A 560 25.50 -20.92 9.65
CA GLN A 560 24.62 -20.01 8.92
C GLN A 560 25.31 -19.47 7.66
N LEU A 561 26.55 -18.97 7.79
CA LEU A 561 27.32 -18.48 6.65
C LEU A 561 27.65 -19.59 5.65
N ASN A 562 28.01 -20.79 6.13
CA ASN A 562 28.21 -21.95 5.25
C ASN A 562 26.93 -22.38 4.53
N THR A 563 25.77 -22.30 5.19
CA THR A 563 24.48 -22.61 4.56
C THR A 563 24.22 -21.63 3.43
N ILE A 564 24.43 -20.32 3.65
CA ILE A 564 24.28 -19.29 2.62
C ILE A 564 25.23 -19.59 1.45
N LEU A 565 26.51 -19.84 1.73
CA LEU A 565 27.53 -20.13 0.72
C LEU A 565 27.17 -21.36 -0.15
N ASN A 566 26.68 -22.43 0.48
CA ASN A 566 26.44 -23.70 -0.21
C ASN A 566 25.06 -23.79 -0.88
N THR A 567 24.06 -23.06 -0.38
CA THR A 567 22.66 -23.21 -0.84
C THR A 567 22.13 -22.02 -1.63
N GLN A 568 22.61 -20.81 -1.35
CA GLN A 568 22.08 -19.57 -1.92
C GLN A 568 23.09 -18.85 -2.82
N ALA A 569 24.39 -19.03 -2.58
CA ALA A 569 25.43 -18.33 -3.31
C ALA A 569 25.75 -18.95 -4.67
N LYS A 570 26.07 -18.09 -5.64
CA LYS A 570 26.48 -18.43 -7.00
C LYS A 570 27.93 -18.02 -7.21
N PRO A 571 28.75 -18.84 -7.91
CA PRO A 571 30.14 -18.49 -8.18
C PRO A 571 30.22 -17.27 -9.11
N THR A 572 31.22 -16.43 -8.89
CA THR A 572 31.59 -15.32 -9.81
C THR A 572 32.69 -15.75 -10.78
N ALA A 573 33.16 -14.86 -11.66
CA ALA A 573 34.33 -15.13 -12.49
C ALA A 573 35.66 -15.20 -11.69
N VAL A 574 35.64 -14.77 -10.43
CA VAL A 574 36.80 -14.77 -9.52
C VAL A 574 36.74 -16.01 -8.63
N ALA A 575 37.87 -16.71 -8.52
CA ALA A 575 37.97 -17.89 -7.65
C ALA A 575 37.73 -17.53 -6.18
N ASP A 576 37.04 -18.42 -5.46
CA ASP A 576 36.68 -18.27 -4.04
C ASP A 576 35.80 -17.04 -3.71
N LEU A 577 35.20 -16.40 -4.73
CA LEU A 577 34.24 -15.31 -4.59
C LEU A 577 32.87 -15.74 -5.10
N TYR A 578 31.86 -15.61 -4.24
CA TYR A 578 30.47 -15.94 -4.54
C TYR A 578 29.59 -14.74 -4.28
N TYR A 579 28.44 -14.67 -4.93
CA TYR A 579 27.41 -13.67 -4.66
C TYR A 579 26.07 -14.34 -4.36
N TYR A 580 25.25 -13.71 -3.54
CA TYR A 580 23.88 -14.15 -3.26
C TYR A 580 22.94 -12.95 -3.18
N ASP A 581 21.69 -13.17 -3.58
CA ASP A 581 20.64 -12.14 -3.55
C ASP A 581 19.91 -12.19 -2.21
N GLU A 582 19.87 -11.07 -1.47
CA GLU A 582 19.05 -10.92 -0.26
C GLU A 582 17.65 -10.40 -0.63
N SER A 583 17.58 -9.51 -1.63
CA SER A 583 16.35 -9.01 -2.23
C SER A 583 16.55 -8.70 -3.72
N TYR A 584 15.50 -8.25 -4.40
CA TYR A 584 15.56 -7.90 -5.83
C TYR A 584 16.65 -6.84 -6.12
N ASP A 585 16.81 -5.86 -5.22
CA ASP A 585 17.70 -4.71 -5.30
C ASP A 585 18.95 -4.80 -4.41
N ARG A 586 19.09 -5.84 -3.56
CA ARG A 586 20.25 -6.04 -2.69
C ARG A 586 20.89 -7.40 -2.91
N PHE A 587 22.18 -7.37 -3.20
CA PHE A 587 23.00 -8.55 -3.37
C PHE A 587 24.28 -8.37 -2.57
N ASN A 588 24.78 -9.48 -2.03
CA ASN A 588 25.94 -9.52 -1.16
C ASN A 588 26.99 -10.43 -1.79
N TYR A 589 28.26 -10.09 -1.57
CA TYR A 589 29.39 -10.96 -1.92
C TYR A 589 29.89 -11.68 -0.67
N ILE A 590 30.24 -12.95 -0.82
CA ILE A 590 30.81 -13.78 0.23
C ILE A 590 32.02 -14.54 -0.32
N SER A 591 33.10 -14.52 0.46
CA SER A 591 34.31 -15.30 0.17
C SER A 591 34.70 -16.08 1.41
N LYS A 592 35.12 -17.33 1.22
CA LYS A 592 35.56 -18.22 2.29
C LYS A 592 37.00 -18.61 2.04
N LYS A 593 37.87 -18.41 3.04
CA LYS A 593 39.25 -18.88 3.01
C LYS A 593 39.46 -19.92 4.11
N VAL A 594 40.23 -20.96 3.81
CA VAL A 594 40.60 -22.00 4.76
C VAL A 594 42.05 -21.79 5.13
N ILE A 595 42.32 -21.50 6.41
CA ILE A 595 43.65 -21.14 6.89
C ILE A 595 44.33 -22.38 7.45
N LYS A 596 45.54 -22.65 6.96
CA LYS A 596 46.41 -23.74 7.42
C LYS A 596 47.76 -23.19 7.85
N ASP A 597 48.38 -23.83 8.82
CA ASP A 597 49.77 -23.54 9.22
C ASP A 597 50.76 -23.98 8.12
N PHE A 598 51.99 -23.49 8.18
CA PHE A 598 53.10 -23.88 7.28
C PHE A 598 53.41 -25.38 7.32
N SER A 599 52.98 -26.07 8.39
CA SER A 599 53.06 -27.53 8.54
C SER A 599 51.85 -28.30 7.96
N GLY A 600 50.85 -27.60 7.41
CA GLY A 600 49.65 -28.18 6.79
C GLY A 600 48.47 -28.42 7.75
N ASN A 601 48.62 -28.11 9.04
CA ASN A 601 47.56 -28.25 10.04
C ASN A 601 46.48 -27.18 9.87
N PHE A 602 45.21 -27.55 10.02
CA PHE A 602 44.09 -26.62 9.95
C PHE A 602 44.08 -25.70 11.18
N LEU A 603 43.99 -24.39 10.96
CA LEU A 603 43.96 -23.39 12.02
C LEU A 603 42.55 -22.82 12.24
N GLY A 604 41.78 -22.69 11.16
CA GLY A 604 40.45 -22.10 11.16
C GLY A 604 40.06 -21.55 9.78
N THR A 605 39.02 -20.73 9.73
CA THR A 605 38.49 -20.11 8.50
C THR A 605 38.26 -18.62 8.66
#